data_AF-A0AA96XQC5-F1
#
_entry.id   AF-A0AA96XQC5-F1
#
_cell.length_a   1.000
_cell.length_b   1.000
_cell.length_c   1.000
_cell.angle_alpha   90.00
_cell.angle_beta   90.00
_cell.angle_gamma   90.00
#
_symmetry.space_group_name_H-M   'P 1'
#
loop_
_entity.id
_entity.type
_entity.pdbx_description
1 polymer ?
#
loop_
_entity_poly.entity_id
_entity_poly.type
_entity_poly.pdbx_seq_one_letter_code
_entity_poly.pdbx_strand_id
1 'polypeptide(L)'
;MRRPSWKLSSWALMGTFAAGCGASHSHVTWSEDAPHPKEEVFVARPPPEPPAPSPTSDPKAFAARYANPAVCEAAARRLQGASRDEAWDGLKACIEHTPFTQLNALLGRAWAQDLSVRPEGAKLIARVVAQRGGSVTGELRYLQEKQIPIFSLASAMDRPDTYKGRYVLLRAQVADQRSEGERSTVWLVEQALSSVQTDEVVGHGERIDSVTSYSGDLAGQSVLTGPGRVGGTVSTSERSGRNTTRRFVENISDETGREALGRLASADPFLETRRDYVILARFDGVRLTSGGAETDDEAPRIPVLTIVSYHAPQALVVY
;
A
#
# COMPACT_ATOMS: atom_id res chain seq x y z
N MET A 1 -48.18 0.07 -17.43
CA MET A 1 -48.36 0.43 -18.85
C MET A 1 -47.07 1.03 -19.38
N ARG A 2 -46.57 0.45 -20.49
CA ARG A 2 -45.70 0.98 -21.56
C ARG A 2 -44.47 1.85 -21.22
N ARG A 3 -43.30 1.26 -21.48
CA ARG A 3 -42.04 1.92 -21.88
C ARG A 3 -42.23 2.74 -23.18
N PRO A 4 -41.24 3.59 -23.51
CA PRO A 4 -40.77 3.62 -24.89
C PRO A 4 -39.26 3.36 -24.99
N SER A 5 -38.96 2.41 -25.87
CA SER A 5 -37.67 2.12 -26.49
C SER A 5 -37.34 3.18 -27.53
N TRP A 6 -36.06 3.59 -27.64
CA TRP A 6 -35.58 4.26 -28.84
C TRP A 6 -34.50 3.42 -29.55
N LYS A 7 -34.56 3.48 -30.87
CA LYS A 7 -34.08 2.49 -31.83
C LYS A 7 -32.62 2.74 -32.23
N LEU A 8 -31.94 1.64 -32.53
CA LEU A 8 -30.75 1.54 -33.37
C LEU A 8 -30.98 2.19 -34.75
N SER A 9 -29.96 2.86 -35.28
CA SER A 9 -29.84 3.20 -36.69
C SER A 9 -28.48 2.71 -37.21
N SER A 10 -28.54 1.65 -38.01
CA SER A 10 -27.44 1.10 -38.81
C SER A 10 -27.36 1.86 -40.12
N TRP A 11 -26.19 2.44 -40.46
CA TRP A 11 -25.89 2.89 -41.82
C TRP A 11 -24.56 2.30 -42.25
N ALA A 12 -24.67 1.31 -43.13
CA ALA A 12 -23.60 0.84 -43.99
C ALA A 12 -23.66 1.65 -45.29
N LEU A 13 -22.51 2.10 -45.82
CA LEU A 13 -22.39 2.48 -47.22
C LEU A 13 -21.03 2.05 -47.76
N MET A 14 -21.11 1.29 -48.85
CA MET A 14 -20.01 0.76 -49.65
C MET A 14 -19.32 1.86 -50.48
N GLY A 15 -18.12 1.52 -50.97
CA GLY A 15 -17.20 2.39 -51.68
C GLY A 15 -17.54 2.70 -53.14
N THR A 16 -16.62 3.46 -53.75
CA THR A 16 -16.44 3.57 -55.20
C THR A 16 -14.97 3.84 -55.50
N PHE A 17 -14.42 3.05 -56.43
CA PHE A 17 -13.15 3.27 -57.12
C PHE A 17 -13.25 4.47 -58.06
N ALA A 18 -12.17 5.26 -58.17
CA ALA A 18 -11.93 6.12 -59.32
C ALA A 18 -10.44 6.07 -59.68
N ALA A 19 -10.14 5.44 -60.82
CA ALA A 19 -8.90 5.57 -61.55
C ALA A 19 -8.95 6.84 -62.40
N GLY A 20 -7.87 7.62 -62.40
CA GLY A 20 -7.72 8.81 -63.24
C GLY A 20 -6.28 8.93 -63.71
N CYS A 21 -6.05 8.67 -64.99
CA CYS A 21 -4.78 8.85 -65.68
C CYS A 21 -4.45 10.34 -65.83
N GLY A 22 -3.24 10.74 -65.49
CA GLY A 22 -2.67 12.05 -65.81
C GLY A 22 -1.23 11.87 -66.26
N ALA A 23 -1.01 11.88 -67.56
CA ALA A 23 0.31 11.85 -68.18
C ALA A 23 0.97 13.23 -68.07
N SER A 24 2.15 13.30 -67.46
CA SER A 24 3.04 14.46 -67.56
C SER A 24 4.34 14.01 -68.22
N HIS A 25 4.55 14.51 -69.43
CA HIS A 25 5.81 14.40 -70.14
C HIS A 25 6.84 15.33 -69.50
N SER A 26 7.98 14.79 -69.09
CA SER A 26 9.18 15.57 -68.76
C SER A 26 10.34 15.07 -69.61
N HIS A 27 10.96 16.02 -70.29
CA HIS A 27 12.02 15.85 -71.28
C HIS A 27 13.28 15.24 -70.64
N VAL A 28 13.85 14.24 -71.31
CA VAL A 28 15.16 13.67 -70.95
C VAL A 28 16.23 14.52 -71.63
N THR A 29 17.00 15.27 -70.84
CA THR A 29 18.31 15.76 -71.26
C THR A 29 19.34 14.72 -70.86
N TRP A 30 19.99 14.11 -71.85
CA TRP A 30 21.17 13.29 -71.66
C TRP A 30 22.32 14.17 -71.14
N SER A 31 22.81 13.87 -69.95
CA SER A 31 24.14 14.29 -69.50
C SER A 31 24.93 13.02 -69.21
N GLU A 32 25.89 12.74 -70.07
CA GLU A 32 27.01 11.85 -69.80
C GLU A 32 27.84 12.45 -68.66
N ASP A 33 27.71 11.86 -67.47
CA ASP A 33 28.78 11.84 -66.47
C ASP A 33 28.72 10.50 -65.74
N ALA A 34 29.83 9.78 -65.80
CA ALA A 34 29.99 8.43 -65.27
C ALA A 34 29.74 8.41 -63.74
N PRO A 35 29.14 7.34 -63.18
CA PRO A 35 28.95 7.26 -61.74
C PRO A 35 30.32 7.02 -61.07
N HIS A 36 30.81 8.04 -60.35
CA HIS A 36 31.79 7.84 -59.29
C HIS A 36 31.21 6.82 -58.28
N PRO A 37 31.96 5.79 -57.87
CA PRO A 37 31.50 4.87 -56.84
C PRO A 37 31.24 5.67 -55.57
N LYS A 38 29.97 5.66 -55.12
CA LYS A 38 29.60 6.22 -53.82
C LYS A 38 30.36 5.44 -52.75
N GLU A 39 31.29 6.11 -52.11
CA GLU A 39 31.94 5.63 -50.91
C GLU A 39 30.87 5.51 -49.83
N GLU A 40 30.39 4.29 -49.60
CA GLU A 40 29.50 3.97 -48.49
C GLU A 40 30.27 4.23 -47.20
N VAL A 41 30.02 5.39 -46.59
CA VAL A 41 30.44 5.66 -45.22
C VAL A 41 29.69 4.67 -44.33
N PHE A 42 30.34 3.56 -44.00
CA PHE A 42 29.91 2.66 -42.94
C PHE A 42 29.85 3.47 -41.65
N VAL A 43 28.65 3.90 -41.27
CA VAL A 43 28.40 4.35 -39.90
C VAL A 43 28.63 3.13 -39.03
N ALA A 44 29.78 3.10 -38.34
CA ALA A 44 30.12 2.03 -37.42
C ALA A 44 28.95 1.83 -36.45
N ARG A 45 28.46 0.59 -36.36
CA ARG A 45 27.47 0.21 -35.34
C ARG A 45 28.01 0.69 -33.99
N PRO A 46 27.22 1.45 -33.19
CA PRO A 46 27.67 1.86 -31.88
C PRO A 46 28.12 0.62 -31.11
N PRO A 47 29.20 0.71 -30.30
CA PRO A 47 29.75 -0.41 -29.59
C PRO A 47 28.63 -1.13 -28.80
N PRO A 48 28.66 -2.47 -28.71
CA PRO A 48 27.65 -3.21 -27.98
C PRO A 48 27.55 -2.64 -26.57
N GLU A 49 26.34 -2.23 -26.20
CA GLU A 49 26.04 -1.71 -24.88
C GLU A 49 26.55 -2.75 -23.86
N PRO A 50 27.29 -2.31 -22.82
CA PRO A 50 27.86 -3.25 -21.86
C PRO A 50 26.75 -4.17 -21.32
N PRO A 51 27.06 -5.46 -21.08
CA PRO A 51 26.07 -6.41 -20.59
C PRO A 51 25.43 -5.85 -19.32
N ALA A 52 24.11 -5.98 -19.24
CA ALA A 52 23.35 -5.57 -18.07
C ALA A 52 24.04 -6.09 -16.79
N PRO A 53 24.23 -5.25 -15.76
CA PRO A 53 24.84 -5.70 -14.52
C PRO A 53 24.02 -6.85 -13.95
N SER A 54 24.67 -7.97 -13.66
CA SER A 54 24.01 -9.11 -13.03
C SER A 54 23.64 -8.74 -11.59
N PRO A 55 22.42 -9.03 -11.13
CA PRO A 55 22.01 -8.74 -9.76
C PRO A 55 22.83 -9.50 -8.72
N THR A 56 23.40 -10.65 -9.08
CA THR A 56 24.27 -11.43 -8.19
C THR A 56 25.64 -10.76 -8.02
N SER A 57 26.19 -10.15 -9.08
CA SER A 57 27.49 -9.46 -9.00
C SER A 57 27.40 -8.03 -8.50
N ASP A 58 26.37 -7.29 -8.91
CA ASP A 58 26.14 -5.90 -8.52
C ASP A 58 24.63 -5.62 -8.34
N PRO A 59 24.07 -5.96 -7.15
CA PRO A 59 22.65 -5.78 -6.87
C PRO A 59 22.24 -4.30 -6.91
N LYS A 60 23.11 -3.41 -6.44
CA LYS A 60 22.82 -1.97 -6.39
C LYS A 60 22.75 -1.38 -7.79
N ALA A 61 23.70 -1.70 -8.68
CA ALA A 61 23.65 -1.23 -10.06
C ALA A 61 22.47 -1.84 -10.82
N PHE A 62 22.12 -3.11 -10.55
CA PHE A 62 20.91 -3.70 -11.13
C PHE A 62 19.65 -2.91 -10.76
N ALA A 63 19.44 -2.64 -9.46
CA ALA A 63 18.26 -1.92 -8.99
C ALA A 63 18.25 -0.45 -9.44
N ALA A 64 19.42 0.21 -9.50
CA ALA A 64 19.54 1.62 -9.89
C ALA A 64 19.06 1.89 -11.34
N ARG A 65 18.98 0.87 -12.19
CA ARG A 65 18.44 0.98 -13.56
C ARG A 65 16.93 1.23 -13.59
N TYR A 66 16.24 0.95 -12.50
CA TYR A 66 14.78 0.97 -12.43
C TYR A 66 14.32 1.95 -11.36
N ALA A 67 13.92 3.15 -11.77
CA ALA A 67 13.31 4.12 -10.85
C ALA A 67 11.96 3.65 -10.30
N ASN A 68 11.22 2.84 -11.06
CA ASN A 68 9.95 2.26 -10.64
C ASN A 68 10.17 0.86 -10.02
N PRO A 69 9.85 0.66 -8.73
CA PRO A 69 10.00 -0.64 -8.06
C PRO A 69 9.27 -1.80 -8.76
N ALA A 70 8.12 -1.52 -9.37
CA ALA A 70 7.33 -2.53 -10.10
C ALA A 70 8.06 -3.03 -11.34
N VAL A 71 8.76 -2.13 -12.04
CA VAL A 71 9.53 -2.46 -13.24
C VAL A 71 10.79 -3.22 -12.84
N CYS A 72 11.40 -2.88 -11.69
CA CYS A 72 12.50 -3.63 -11.11
C CYS A 72 12.11 -5.08 -10.82
N GLU A 73 11.00 -5.31 -10.10
CA GLU A 73 10.49 -6.67 -9.84
C GLU A 73 10.19 -7.41 -11.14
N ALA A 74 9.53 -6.77 -12.10
CA ALA A 74 9.21 -7.40 -13.36
C ALA A 74 10.47 -7.79 -14.14
N ALA A 75 11.54 -7.01 -14.05
CA ALA A 75 12.84 -7.34 -14.62
C ALA A 75 13.48 -8.53 -13.91
N ALA A 76 13.51 -8.54 -12.57
CA ALA A 76 13.99 -9.68 -11.79
C ALA A 76 13.21 -10.97 -12.11
N ARG A 77 11.89 -10.86 -12.24
CA ARG A 77 11.01 -11.99 -12.58
C ARG A 77 11.30 -12.58 -13.97
N ARG A 78 11.72 -11.77 -14.94
CA ARG A 78 12.13 -12.26 -16.27
C ARG A 78 13.37 -13.14 -16.21
N LEU A 79 14.25 -12.92 -15.22
CA LEU A 79 15.46 -13.73 -15.04
C LEU A 79 15.14 -15.15 -14.58
N GLN A 80 13.95 -15.43 -14.03
CA GLN A 80 13.57 -16.77 -13.57
C GLN A 80 13.66 -17.83 -14.67
N GLY A 81 13.46 -17.44 -15.93
CA GLY A 81 13.59 -18.35 -17.08
C GLY A 81 15.03 -18.78 -17.37
N ALA A 82 16.01 -17.98 -16.95
CA ALA A 82 17.44 -18.27 -17.10
C ALA A 82 18.02 -18.88 -15.81
N SER A 83 17.81 -18.23 -14.67
CA SER A 83 18.29 -18.66 -13.35
C SER A 83 17.36 -18.19 -12.24
N ARG A 84 16.90 -19.13 -11.40
CA ARG A 84 16.08 -18.78 -10.22
C ARG A 84 16.87 -18.03 -9.16
N ASP A 85 18.15 -18.34 -8.98
CA ASP A 85 18.99 -17.69 -7.98
C ASP A 85 19.29 -16.24 -8.38
N GLU A 86 19.61 -16.01 -9.65
CA GLU A 86 19.83 -14.66 -10.17
C GLU A 86 18.55 -13.82 -10.11
N ALA A 87 17.39 -14.43 -10.41
CA ALA A 87 16.09 -13.78 -10.24
C ALA A 87 15.79 -13.42 -8.78
N TRP A 88 16.13 -14.31 -7.84
CA TRP A 88 15.96 -14.06 -6.41
C TRP A 88 16.87 -12.94 -5.91
N ASP A 89 18.13 -12.93 -6.33
CA ASP A 89 19.06 -11.83 -6.03
C ASP A 89 18.57 -10.50 -6.61
N GLY A 90 18.01 -10.53 -7.83
CA GLY A 90 17.37 -9.36 -8.44
C GLY A 90 16.17 -8.86 -7.62
N LEU A 91 15.31 -9.76 -7.14
CA LEU A 91 14.18 -9.39 -6.29
C LEU A 91 14.64 -8.75 -4.99
N LYS A 92 15.64 -9.36 -4.31
CA LYS A 92 16.24 -8.78 -3.10
C LYS A 92 16.76 -7.37 -3.38
N ALA A 93 17.55 -7.20 -4.43
CA ALA A 93 18.10 -5.91 -4.83
C ALA A 93 16.99 -4.86 -5.03
N CYS A 94 15.89 -5.23 -5.70
CA CYS A 94 14.74 -4.34 -5.89
C CYS A 94 14.09 -3.94 -4.56
N ILE A 95 13.83 -4.88 -3.66
CA ILE A 95 13.20 -4.59 -2.35
C ILE A 95 14.15 -3.75 -1.47
N GLU A 96 15.45 -3.99 -1.56
CA GLU A 96 16.43 -3.35 -0.70
C GLU A 96 16.75 -1.92 -1.12
N HIS A 97 16.88 -1.68 -2.43
CA HIS A 97 17.37 -0.41 -2.96
C HIS A 97 16.28 0.49 -3.56
N THR A 98 15.02 0.05 -3.55
CA THR A 98 13.87 0.85 -4.03
C THR A 98 12.75 0.89 -2.99
N PRO A 99 11.83 1.89 -3.03
CA PRO A 99 10.67 1.94 -2.14
C PRO A 99 9.58 0.94 -2.59
N PHE A 100 9.87 -0.37 -2.50
CA PHE A 100 8.99 -1.42 -2.99
C PHE A 100 7.82 -1.70 -2.04
N THR A 101 6.61 -1.34 -2.44
CA THR A 101 5.41 -1.50 -1.59
C THR A 101 4.42 -2.55 -2.11
N GLN A 102 4.77 -3.30 -3.16
CA GLN A 102 3.84 -4.20 -3.85
C GLN A 102 3.81 -5.61 -3.23
N LEU A 103 3.22 -5.74 -2.04
CA LEU A 103 3.14 -7.04 -1.35
C LEU A 103 2.45 -8.11 -2.21
N ASN A 104 1.37 -7.77 -2.92
CA ASN A 104 0.67 -8.73 -3.80
C ASN A 104 1.55 -9.28 -4.93
N ALA A 105 2.48 -8.48 -5.46
CA ALA A 105 3.43 -8.96 -6.46
C ALA A 105 4.44 -9.93 -5.83
N LEU A 106 4.96 -9.58 -4.63
CA LEU A 106 5.85 -10.45 -3.86
C LEU A 106 5.18 -11.78 -3.51
N LEU A 107 3.96 -11.77 -3.00
CA LEU A 107 3.21 -12.99 -2.62
C LEU A 107 2.56 -13.70 -3.81
N GLY A 108 2.85 -13.24 -5.03
CA GLY A 108 2.34 -13.83 -6.26
C GLY A 108 2.96 -15.21 -6.54
N ARG A 109 2.35 -15.93 -7.49
CA ARG A 109 2.81 -17.28 -7.89
C ARG A 109 4.27 -17.32 -8.37
N ALA A 110 4.79 -16.22 -8.90
CA ALA A 110 6.16 -16.14 -9.40
C ALA A 110 7.20 -16.40 -8.29
N TRP A 111 6.91 -15.97 -7.06
CA TRP A 111 7.87 -16.04 -5.94
C TRP A 111 7.41 -16.94 -4.81
N ALA A 112 6.16 -17.44 -4.84
CA ALA A 112 5.58 -18.25 -3.76
C ALA A 112 6.47 -19.44 -3.35
N GLN A 113 7.03 -20.18 -4.31
CA GLN A 113 7.92 -21.29 -4.02
C GLN A 113 9.21 -20.81 -3.34
N ASP A 114 9.87 -19.79 -3.91
CA ASP A 114 11.11 -19.24 -3.39
C ASP A 114 10.94 -18.66 -1.98
N LEU A 115 9.82 -17.95 -1.72
CA LEU A 115 9.47 -17.43 -0.41
C LEU A 115 9.25 -18.52 0.66
N SER A 116 8.79 -19.71 0.24
CA SER A 116 8.54 -20.82 1.16
C SER A 116 9.80 -21.63 1.50
N VAL A 117 10.74 -21.72 0.56
CA VAL A 117 11.95 -22.56 0.68
C VAL A 117 13.13 -21.76 1.22
N ARG A 118 13.24 -20.47 0.86
CA ARG A 118 14.42 -19.66 1.19
C ARG A 118 14.26 -19.00 2.57
N PRO A 119 15.28 -19.09 3.44
CA PRO A 119 15.20 -18.57 4.82
C PRO A 119 15.02 -17.05 4.88
N GLU A 120 15.43 -16.31 3.85
CA GLU A 120 15.29 -14.85 3.77
C GLU A 120 13.88 -14.40 3.38
N GLY A 121 13.00 -15.30 2.92
CA GLY A 121 11.68 -14.94 2.41
C GLY A 121 10.84 -14.17 3.43
N ALA A 122 10.83 -14.63 4.69
CA ALA A 122 10.12 -13.95 5.78
C ALA A 122 10.70 -12.55 6.07
N LYS A 123 12.03 -12.39 5.96
CA LYS A 123 12.71 -11.09 6.16
C LYS A 123 12.31 -10.09 5.08
N LEU A 124 12.24 -10.53 3.82
CA LEU A 124 11.78 -9.69 2.71
C LEU A 124 10.33 -9.24 2.90
N ILE A 125 9.45 -10.16 3.33
CA ILE A 125 8.06 -9.82 3.64
C ILE A 125 8.01 -8.74 4.73
N ALA A 126 8.75 -8.92 5.83
CA ALA A 126 8.80 -7.95 6.93
C ALA A 126 9.28 -6.58 6.47
N ARG A 127 10.29 -6.53 5.58
CA ARG A 127 10.79 -5.29 4.98
C ARG A 127 9.73 -4.60 4.12
N VAL A 128 9.00 -5.34 3.28
CA VAL A 128 7.92 -4.77 2.45
C VAL A 128 6.77 -4.28 3.32
N VAL A 129 6.42 -4.99 4.40
CA VAL A 129 5.41 -4.53 5.37
C VAL A 129 5.85 -3.22 6.02
N ALA A 130 7.13 -3.08 6.39
CA ALA A 130 7.67 -1.82 6.91
C ALA A 130 7.65 -0.69 5.87
N GLN A 131 8.00 -1.00 4.61
CA GLN A 131 7.91 -0.05 3.49
C GLN A 131 6.47 0.39 3.22
N ARG A 132 5.47 -0.42 3.57
CA ARG A 132 4.03 -0.10 3.47
C ARG A 132 3.48 0.64 4.70
N GLY A 133 4.33 1.07 5.63
CA GLY A 133 3.94 1.80 6.84
C GLY A 133 3.71 0.93 8.08
N GLY A 134 3.86 -0.38 7.98
CA GLY A 134 3.85 -1.28 9.14
C GLY A 134 2.48 -1.59 9.72
N SER A 135 1.42 -1.61 8.90
CA SER A 135 0.07 -2.06 9.31
C SER A 135 -0.01 -3.57 9.44
N VAL A 136 0.58 -4.13 10.50
CA VAL A 136 0.77 -5.58 10.63
C VAL A 136 -0.56 -6.35 10.57
N THR A 137 -1.63 -5.88 11.23
CA THR A 137 -2.93 -6.56 11.22
C THR A 137 -3.51 -6.70 9.81
N GLY A 138 -3.45 -5.63 9.01
CA GLY A 138 -3.94 -5.66 7.63
C GLY A 138 -3.11 -6.57 6.74
N GLU A 139 -1.78 -6.52 6.88
CA GLU A 139 -0.86 -7.32 6.08
C GLU A 139 -0.89 -8.81 6.45
N LEU A 140 -1.07 -9.17 7.72
CA LEU A 140 -1.21 -10.55 8.18
C LEU A 140 -2.43 -11.25 7.56
N ARG A 141 -3.53 -10.53 7.33
CA ARG A 141 -4.69 -11.09 6.61
C ARG A 141 -4.31 -11.54 5.20
N TYR A 142 -3.56 -10.71 4.46
CA TYR A 142 -3.09 -11.08 3.12
C TYR A 142 -2.12 -12.27 3.16
N LEU A 143 -1.23 -12.32 4.16
CA LEU A 143 -0.31 -13.44 4.35
C LEU A 143 -1.07 -14.75 4.63
N GLN A 144 -2.11 -14.69 5.45
CA GLN A 144 -2.97 -15.84 5.77
C GLN A 144 -3.73 -16.34 4.54
N GLU A 145 -4.29 -15.45 3.71
CA GLU A 145 -4.95 -15.81 2.45
C GLU A 145 -4.00 -16.55 1.48
N LYS A 146 -2.70 -16.24 1.55
CA LYS A 146 -1.64 -16.90 0.76
C LYS A 146 -0.97 -18.06 1.49
N GLN A 147 -1.48 -18.46 2.66
CA GLN A 147 -0.98 -19.55 3.48
C GLN A 147 0.51 -19.40 3.88
N ILE A 148 0.96 -18.16 4.08
CA ILE A 148 2.33 -17.88 4.53
C ILE A 148 2.37 -18.01 6.07
N PRO A 149 3.29 -18.82 6.64
CA PRO A 149 3.29 -19.15 8.07
C PRO A 149 3.96 -18.06 8.93
N ILE A 150 3.43 -16.84 8.85
CA ILE A 150 3.80 -15.70 9.70
C ILE A 150 2.54 -15.25 10.45
N PHE A 151 2.64 -15.12 11.77
CA PHE A 151 1.48 -14.95 12.65
C PHE A 151 1.54 -13.67 13.48
N SER A 152 0.43 -13.28 14.10
CA SER A 152 0.41 -12.17 15.07
C SER A 152 0.95 -12.64 16.43
N LEU A 153 1.45 -11.68 17.22
CA LEU A 153 1.83 -11.96 18.61
C LEU A 153 0.62 -12.44 19.42
N ALA A 154 -0.56 -11.82 19.24
CA ALA A 154 -1.80 -12.21 19.90
C ALA A 154 -2.14 -13.69 19.69
N SER A 155 -2.15 -14.17 18.44
CA SER A 155 -2.44 -15.58 18.16
C SER A 155 -1.39 -16.52 18.76
N ALA A 156 -0.13 -16.11 18.77
CA ALA A 156 0.95 -16.88 19.39
C ALA A 156 0.79 -17.00 20.92
N MET A 157 0.34 -15.93 21.58
CA MET A 157 0.05 -15.93 23.02
C MET A 157 -1.18 -16.76 23.38
N ASP A 158 -2.21 -16.77 22.52
CA ASP A 158 -3.43 -17.55 22.76
C ASP A 158 -3.17 -19.06 22.70
N ARG A 159 -2.23 -19.51 21.85
CA ARG A 159 -1.88 -20.93 21.69
C ARG A 159 -0.37 -21.14 21.64
N PRO A 160 0.36 -20.94 22.76
CA PRO A 160 1.81 -20.90 22.76
C PRO A 160 2.46 -22.17 22.20
N ASP A 161 1.94 -23.34 22.54
CA ASP A 161 2.49 -24.63 22.08
C ASP A 161 2.34 -24.83 20.57
N THR A 162 1.28 -24.28 19.96
CA THR A 162 1.05 -24.39 18.51
C THR A 162 2.00 -23.48 17.72
N TYR A 163 2.30 -22.30 18.26
CA TYR A 163 3.08 -21.27 17.58
C TYR A 163 4.56 -21.24 17.97
N LYS A 164 4.98 -22.04 18.95
CA LYS A 164 6.40 -22.17 19.33
C LYS A 164 7.27 -22.54 18.14
N GLY A 165 8.33 -21.77 17.94
CA GLY A 165 9.25 -21.89 16.81
C GLY A 165 8.76 -21.28 15.49
N ARG A 166 7.53 -20.75 15.43
CA ARG A 166 6.98 -20.09 14.24
C ARG A 166 7.35 -18.61 14.20
N TYR A 167 7.28 -18.03 13.01
CA TYR A 167 7.51 -16.60 12.85
C TYR A 167 6.28 -15.80 13.29
N VAL A 168 6.54 -14.76 14.05
CA VAL A 168 5.58 -13.71 14.39
C VAL A 168 6.05 -12.39 13.79
N LEU A 169 5.09 -11.60 13.32
CA LEU A 169 5.30 -10.24 12.86
C LEU A 169 4.50 -9.31 13.77
N LEU A 170 5.15 -8.26 14.25
CA LEU A 170 4.53 -7.24 15.07
C LEU A 170 5.14 -5.87 14.75
N ARG A 171 4.33 -4.82 14.89
CA ARG A 171 4.84 -3.46 15.00
C ARG A 171 5.01 -3.21 16.48
N ALA A 172 6.20 -2.79 16.91
CA ALA A 172 6.46 -2.56 18.31
C ALA A 172 7.39 -1.37 18.52
N GLN A 173 7.17 -0.68 19.62
CA GLN A 173 8.10 0.30 20.15
C GLN A 173 9.10 -0.38 21.06
N VAL A 174 10.36 0.01 20.96
CA VAL A 174 11.43 -0.46 21.86
C VAL A 174 11.37 0.36 23.15
N ALA A 175 10.91 -0.21 24.25
CA ALA A 175 10.80 0.51 25.52
C ALA A 175 12.15 0.59 26.26
N ASP A 176 12.85 -0.54 26.35
CA ASP A 176 14.13 -0.67 27.06
C ASP A 176 15.03 -1.68 26.34
N GLN A 177 16.35 -1.50 26.46
CA GLN A 177 17.35 -2.44 25.95
C GLN A 177 18.36 -2.73 27.05
N ARG A 178 18.51 -4.02 27.37
CA ARG A 178 19.46 -4.50 28.38
C ARG A 178 20.42 -5.47 27.74
N SER A 179 21.70 -5.19 27.92
CA SER A 179 22.78 -6.08 27.50
C SER A 179 23.49 -6.62 28.73
N GLU A 180 23.37 -7.93 28.95
CA GLU A 180 24.06 -8.64 30.02
C GLU A 180 25.07 -9.61 29.40
N GLY A 181 26.36 -9.24 29.43
CA GLY A 181 27.41 -9.96 28.73
C GLY A 181 27.15 -10.01 27.21
N GLU A 182 27.13 -11.22 26.64
CA GLU A 182 26.85 -11.44 25.22
C GLU A 182 25.35 -11.48 24.87
N ARG A 183 24.45 -11.46 25.86
CA ARG A 183 23.00 -11.55 25.62
C ARG A 183 22.39 -10.16 25.66
N SER A 184 21.91 -9.70 24.51
CA SER A 184 21.14 -8.47 24.41
C SER A 184 19.64 -8.79 24.36
N THR A 185 18.89 -8.16 25.27
CA THR A 185 17.45 -8.30 25.42
C THR A 185 16.77 -6.95 25.26
N VAL A 186 15.57 -6.96 24.70
CA VAL A 186 14.82 -5.77 24.33
C VAL A 186 13.39 -5.92 24.83
N TRP A 187 12.89 -4.91 25.52
CA TRP A 187 11.48 -4.82 25.87
C TRP A 187 10.71 -4.17 24.74
N LEU A 188 9.70 -4.89 24.23
CA LEU A 188 8.90 -4.49 23.08
C LEU A 188 7.46 -4.25 23.52
N VAL A 189 6.91 -3.09 23.16
CA VAL A 189 5.49 -2.75 23.39
C VAL A 189 4.79 -2.78 22.04
N GLU A 190 3.86 -3.72 21.84
CA GLU A 190 3.17 -3.89 20.57
C GLU A 190 2.23 -2.72 20.29
N GLN A 191 2.39 -2.15 19.09
CA GLN A 191 1.64 -1.03 18.56
C GLN A 191 0.65 -1.50 17.49
N ALA A 192 -0.59 -1.05 17.57
CA ALA A 192 -1.54 -1.14 16.47
C ALA A 192 -1.52 0.15 15.68
N LEU A 193 -1.50 0.03 14.34
CA LEU A 193 -1.63 1.16 13.45
C LEU A 193 -3.07 1.24 12.96
N SER A 194 -3.73 2.34 13.24
CA SER A 194 -5.05 2.69 12.75
C SER A 194 -4.98 3.97 11.91
N SER A 195 -6.05 4.27 11.18
CA SER A 195 -6.20 5.56 10.52
C SER A 195 -7.48 6.25 10.99
N VAL A 196 -7.36 7.53 11.29
CA VAL A 196 -8.48 8.38 11.67
C VAL A 196 -8.75 9.35 10.52
N GLN A 197 -10.02 9.46 10.18
CA GLN A 197 -10.49 10.35 9.12
C GLN A 197 -11.18 11.54 9.76
N THR A 198 -10.68 12.73 9.45
CA THR A 198 -11.23 13.98 9.93
C THR A 198 -11.69 14.79 8.74
N ASP A 199 -12.97 15.17 8.74
CA ASP A 199 -13.50 16.10 7.75
C ASP A 199 -13.34 17.52 8.27
N GLU A 200 -12.46 18.29 7.61
CA GLU A 200 -12.28 19.71 7.90
C GLU A 200 -13.17 20.52 6.95
N VAL A 201 -14.01 21.41 7.49
CA VAL A 201 -14.80 22.32 6.66
C VAL A 201 -13.84 23.30 5.99
N VAL A 202 -13.80 23.28 4.67
CA VAL A 202 -12.94 24.16 3.87
C VAL A 202 -13.78 25.07 2.99
N GLY A 203 -13.31 26.30 2.84
CA GLY A 203 -13.98 27.31 2.01
C GLY A 203 -15.24 27.90 2.63
N HIS A 204 -16.07 28.51 1.79
CA HIS A 204 -17.28 29.18 2.24
C HIS A 204 -18.44 28.19 2.34
N GLY A 205 -19.09 28.15 3.50
CA GLY A 205 -20.38 27.49 3.69
C GLY A 205 -21.51 28.39 3.22
N GLU A 206 -22.50 27.82 2.53
CA GLU A 206 -23.73 28.53 2.20
C GLU A 206 -24.77 28.22 3.26
N ARG A 207 -25.42 29.26 3.77
CA ARG A 207 -26.52 29.14 4.73
C ARG A 207 -27.72 29.88 4.18
N ILE A 208 -28.81 29.17 4.01
CA ILE A 208 -30.10 29.69 3.56
C ILE A 208 -31.07 29.56 4.71
N ASP A 209 -31.42 30.69 5.31
CA ASP A 209 -32.54 30.79 6.24
C ASP A 209 -33.75 31.29 5.42
N SER A 210 -34.75 30.44 5.20
CA SER A 210 -36.00 30.82 4.53
C SER A 210 -37.09 30.98 5.59
N VAL A 211 -37.72 32.15 5.58
CA VAL A 211 -38.90 32.41 6.42
C VAL A 211 -40.08 32.61 5.49
N THR A 212 -41.02 31.67 5.53
CA THR A 212 -42.25 31.75 4.76
C THR A 212 -43.36 32.18 5.70
N SER A 213 -43.95 33.35 5.48
CA SER A 213 -45.10 33.82 6.24
C SER A 213 -46.35 33.74 5.39
N TYR A 214 -47.35 33.01 5.90
CA TYR A 214 -48.69 32.98 5.33
C TYR A 214 -49.58 33.86 6.19
N SER A 215 -50.18 34.88 5.60
CA SER A 215 -51.19 35.72 6.25
C SER A 215 -52.53 35.47 5.58
N GLY A 216 -53.56 35.22 6.39
CA GLY A 216 -54.91 34.96 5.92
C GLY A 216 -55.91 35.70 6.78
N ASP A 217 -56.77 36.48 6.15
CA ASP A 217 -57.90 37.11 6.79
C ASP A 217 -59.15 36.26 6.53
N LEU A 218 -59.78 35.76 7.59
CA LEU A 218 -61.09 35.14 7.49
C LEU A 218 -62.13 36.21 7.81
N ALA A 219 -62.90 36.59 6.78
CA ALA A 219 -64.08 37.44 6.96
C ALA A 219 -65.22 36.58 7.49
N GLY A 220 -65.67 36.87 8.71
CA GLY A 220 -66.77 36.16 9.35
C GLY A 220 -67.89 37.13 9.72
N GLN A 221 -69.13 36.70 9.53
CA GLN A 221 -70.31 37.41 10.03
C GLN A 221 -70.72 36.79 11.36
N SER A 222 -70.56 37.54 12.44
CA SER A 222 -71.03 37.17 13.78
C SER A 222 -72.38 37.83 14.02
N VAL A 223 -73.36 37.04 14.46
CA VAL A 223 -74.74 37.49 14.76
C VAL A 223 -74.76 38.55 15.87
N LEU A 224 -73.72 38.64 16.70
CA LEU A 224 -73.67 39.55 17.85
C LEU A 224 -72.89 40.85 17.61
N THR A 225 -71.99 40.91 16.63
CA THR A 225 -71.02 42.02 16.48
C THR A 225 -70.89 42.58 15.06
N GLY A 226 -71.60 42.04 14.08
CA GLY A 226 -71.52 42.50 12.68
C GLY A 226 -70.29 41.94 11.93
N PRO A 227 -69.97 42.45 10.72
CA PRO A 227 -68.86 41.95 9.92
C PRO A 227 -67.53 42.23 10.61
N GLY A 228 -66.79 41.17 10.96
CA GLY A 228 -65.46 41.25 11.56
C GLY A 228 -64.43 40.52 10.71
N ARG A 229 -63.19 41.04 10.70
CA ARG A 229 -62.03 40.36 10.11
C ARG A 229 -61.17 39.83 11.24
N VAL A 230 -60.93 38.51 11.25
CA VAL A 230 -59.93 37.90 12.11
C VAL A 230 -58.76 37.50 11.21
N GLY A 231 -57.65 38.23 11.35
CA GLY A 231 -56.40 37.94 10.66
C GLY A 231 -55.56 36.97 11.47
N GLY A 232 -55.00 35.95 10.81
CA GLY A 232 -54.02 35.03 11.38
C GLY A 232 -52.76 35.03 10.53
N THR A 233 -51.59 35.06 11.18
CA THR A 233 -50.30 34.86 10.53
C THR A 233 -49.69 33.55 11.01
N VAL A 234 -49.25 32.72 10.06
CA VAL A 234 -48.47 31.51 10.34
C VAL A 234 -47.13 31.67 9.64
N SER A 235 -46.05 31.69 10.41
CA SER A 235 -44.68 31.73 9.88
C SER A 235 -44.02 30.38 10.05
N THR A 236 -43.49 29.83 8.97
CA THR A 236 -42.63 28.65 8.99
C THR A 236 -41.21 29.10 8.66
N SER A 237 -40.25 28.74 9.52
CA SER A 237 -38.82 28.93 9.26
C SER A 237 -38.18 27.61 8.87
N GLU A 238 -37.50 27.58 7.74
CA GLU A 238 -36.66 26.46 7.32
C GLU A 238 -35.21 26.94 7.24
N ARG A 239 -34.30 26.11 7.76
CA ARG A 239 -32.87 26.39 7.76
C ARG A 239 -32.16 25.29 7.01
N SER A 240 -31.51 25.64 5.92
CA SER A 240 -30.69 24.74 5.11
C SER A 240 -29.28 25.27 5.01
N GLY A 241 -28.29 24.39 5.07
CA GLY A 241 -26.88 24.74 4.99
C GLY A 241 -26.11 23.73 4.15
N ARG A 242 -25.17 24.22 3.35
CA ARG A 242 -24.25 23.41 2.56
C ARG A 242 -22.81 23.83 2.84
N ASN A 243 -22.04 22.91 3.41
CA ASN A 243 -20.61 23.10 3.63
C ASN A 243 -19.82 22.21 2.66
N THR A 244 -18.64 22.68 2.27
CA THR A 244 -17.64 21.86 1.57
C THR A 244 -16.66 21.35 2.62
N THR A 245 -16.42 20.04 2.65
CA THR A 245 -15.44 19.43 3.55
C THR A 245 -14.27 18.87 2.75
N ARG A 246 -13.07 18.97 3.33
CA ARG A 246 -11.87 18.27 2.87
C ARG A 246 -11.57 17.17 3.86
N ARG A 247 -11.42 15.96 3.34
CA ARG A 247 -11.06 14.78 4.13
C ARG A 247 -9.56 14.75 4.37
N PHE A 248 -9.16 14.70 5.63
CA PHE A 248 -7.80 14.45 6.08
C PHE A 248 -7.74 13.04 6.69
N VAL A 249 -6.63 12.33 6.45
CA VAL A 249 -6.41 10.98 7.00
C VAL A 249 -5.08 10.98 7.72
N GLU A 250 -5.11 10.71 9.02
CA GLU A 250 -3.93 10.61 9.86
C GLU A 250 -3.74 9.16 10.31
N ASN A 251 -2.48 8.73 10.39
CA ASN A 251 -2.14 7.48 11.03
C ASN A 251 -2.03 7.69 12.53
N ILE A 252 -2.68 6.83 13.31
CA ILE A 252 -2.53 6.80 14.77
C ILE A 252 -1.91 5.45 15.14
N SER A 253 -0.84 5.51 15.94
CA SER A 253 -0.20 4.33 16.52
C SER A 253 -0.59 4.26 17.99
N ASP A 254 -1.34 3.24 18.36
CA ASP A 254 -1.83 3.03 19.73
C ASP A 254 -1.23 1.77 20.32
N GLU A 255 -0.91 1.81 21.62
CA GLU A 255 -0.44 0.63 22.34
C GLU A 255 -1.57 -0.40 22.45
N THR A 256 -1.26 -1.66 22.15
CA THR A 256 -2.23 -2.74 22.23
C THR A 256 -2.38 -3.33 23.63
N GLY A 257 -1.55 -2.88 24.58
CA GLY A 257 -1.39 -3.48 25.91
C GLY A 257 -0.59 -4.78 25.94
N ARG A 258 -0.09 -5.27 24.79
CA ARG A 258 0.77 -6.47 24.73
C ARG A 258 2.24 -6.08 24.73
N GLU A 259 3.00 -6.80 25.55
CA GLU A 259 4.43 -6.63 25.68
C GLU A 259 5.17 -7.93 25.35
N ALA A 260 6.42 -7.82 24.92
CA ALA A 260 7.25 -8.98 24.62
C ALA A 260 8.72 -8.75 24.97
N LEU A 261 9.40 -9.82 25.37
CA LEU A 261 10.84 -9.82 25.57
C LEU A 261 11.55 -10.36 24.33
N GLY A 262 12.16 -9.46 23.55
CA GLY A 262 12.99 -9.79 22.41
C GLY A 262 14.42 -10.16 22.81
N ARG A 263 14.99 -11.19 22.20
CA ARG A 263 16.41 -11.56 22.27
C ARG A 263 17.07 -11.21 20.95
N LEU A 264 18.21 -10.54 21.03
CA LEU A 264 19.07 -10.27 19.89
C LEU A 264 20.27 -11.22 19.91
N ALA A 265 20.81 -11.53 18.73
CA ALA A 265 22.04 -12.31 18.61
C ALA A 265 23.27 -11.54 19.12
N SER A 266 23.28 -10.22 18.98
CA SER A 266 24.30 -9.30 19.45
C SER A 266 23.67 -7.97 19.82
N ALA A 267 24.34 -7.16 20.64
CA ALA A 267 23.91 -5.78 20.85
C ALA A 267 23.93 -5.03 19.50
N ASP A 268 22.83 -4.35 19.19
CA ASP A 268 22.66 -3.63 17.94
C ASP A 268 22.42 -2.14 18.23
N PRO A 269 23.33 -1.24 17.83
CA PRO A 269 23.22 0.19 18.11
C PRO A 269 22.12 0.89 17.30
N PHE A 270 21.56 0.26 16.26
CA PHE A 270 20.54 0.86 15.40
C PHE A 270 19.10 0.59 15.88
N LEU A 271 18.94 -0.24 16.90
CA LEU A 271 17.67 -0.49 17.57
C LEU A 271 17.51 0.47 18.75
N GLU A 272 17.10 1.70 18.45
CA GLU A 272 16.97 2.78 19.42
C GLU A 272 15.73 2.63 20.30
N THR A 273 15.83 3.05 21.57
CA THR A 273 14.68 3.15 22.47
C THR A 273 13.71 4.24 22.02
N ARG A 274 12.42 4.06 22.35
CA ARG A 274 11.30 4.96 22.01
C ARG A 274 11.07 5.12 20.50
N ARG A 275 11.55 4.18 19.69
CA ARG A 275 11.27 4.11 18.25
C ARG A 275 10.43 2.89 17.91
N ASP A 276 9.60 3.07 16.89
CA ASP A 276 8.77 2.03 16.31
C ASP A 276 9.51 1.24 15.24
N TYR A 277 9.34 -0.07 15.27
CA TYR A 277 9.88 -0.98 14.27
C TYR A 277 8.82 -2.03 13.89
N VAL A 278 8.86 -2.47 12.64
CA VAL A 278 8.26 -3.74 12.23
C VAL A 278 9.29 -4.82 12.52
N ILE A 279 8.94 -5.72 13.43
CA ILE A 279 9.81 -6.77 13.93
C ILE A 279 9.32 -8.11 13.40
N LEU A 280 10.21 -8.84 12.75
CA LEU A 280 10.05 -10.26 12.50
C LEU A 280 10.84 -11.02 13.56
N ALA A 281 10.16 -11.89 14.29
CA ALA A 281 10.79 -12.70 15.31
C ALA A 281 10.30 -14.14 15.27
N ARG A 282 11.08 -15.05 15.83
CA ARG A 282 10.63 -16.40 16.14
C ARG A 282 10.02 -16.40 17.54
N PHE A 283 8.83 -16.94 17.69
CA PHE A 283 8.18 -17.08 18.98
C PHE A 283 8.77 -18.27 19.75
N ASP A 284 9.41 -18.02 20.89
CA ASP A 284 10.06 -19.07 21.68
C ASP A 284 9.17 -19.63 22.80
N GLY A 285 8.01 -19.02 23.03
CA GLY A 285 7.03 -19.40 24.06
C GLY A 285 6.72 -18.24 25.01
N VAL A 286 6.02 -18.55 26.09
CA VAL A 286 5.72 -17.60 27.18
C VAL A 286 6.53 -17.93 28.42
N ARG A 287 6.93 -16.91 29.17
CA ARG A 287 7.54 -17.03 30.50
C ARG A 287 6.66 -16.37 31.54
N LEU A 288 6.55 -17.01 32.70
CA LEU A 288 5.95 -16.39 33.88
C LEU A 288 6.92 -15.33 34.42
N THR A 289 6.41 -14.14 34.71
CA THR A 289 7.18 -13.14 35.44
C THR A 289 7.25 -13.51 36.92
N SER A 290 8.34 -13.09 37.58
CA SER A 290 8.66 -13.44 38.95
C SER A 290 7.55 -13.00 39.91
N GLY A 291 6.65 -13.92 40.27
CA GLY A 291 5.54 -13.66 41.19
C GLY A 291 4.46 -14.75 41.20
N GLY A 292 4.27 -15.50 40.11
CA GLY A 292 3.27 -16.56 40.02
C GLY A 292 3.87 -17.98 40.04
N ALA A 293 3.25 -18.90 40.77
CA ALA A 293 3.53 -20.32 40.65
C ALA A 293 3.05 -20.86 39.29
N GLU A 294 3.62 -21.95 38.77
CA GLU A 294 3.18 -22.58 37.50
C GLU A 294 1.71 -22.97 37.47
N THR A 295 1.07 -23.10 38.64
CA THR A 295 -0.35 -23.43 38.80
C THR A 295 -1.27 -22.22 38.83
N ASP A 296 -0.72 -21.01 38.74
CA ASP A 296 -1.48 -19.77 38.78
C ASP A 296 -1.78 -19.31 37.34
N ASP A 297 -2.99 -19.60 36.87
CA ASP A 297 -3.45 -19.23 35.53
C ASP A 297 -3.53 -17.69 35.35
N GLU A 298 -3.50 -16.92 36.44
CA GLU A 298 -3.62 -15.46 36.45
C GLU A 298 -2.24 -14.74 36.51
N ALA A 299 -1.15 -15.50 36.62
CA ALA A 299 0.19 -14.95 36.64
C ALA A 299 0.55 -14.25 35.30
N PRO A 300 1.21 -13.08 35.32
CA PRO A 300 1.53 -12.36 34.09
C PRO A 300 2.50 -13.17 33.23
N ARG A 301 2.03 -13.52 32.02
CA ARG A 301 2.82 -14.27 31.03
C ARG A 301 3.40 -13.31 30.02
N ILE A 302 4.73 -13.28 29.92
CA ILE A 302 5.44 -12.48 28.92
C ILE A 302 5.95 -13.38 27.80
N PRO A 303 5.56 -13.12 26.53
CA PRO A 303 6.08 -13.84 25.40
C PRO A 303 7.57 -13.52 25.18
N VAL A 304 8.34 -14.56 24.87
CA VAL A 304 9.76 -14.47 24.55
C VAL A 304 9.94 -14.66 23.05
N LEU A 305 10.68 -13.73 22.45
CA LEU A 305 10.89 -13.67 21.01
C LEU A 305 12.40 -13.73 20.72
N THR A 306 12.81 -14.45 19.68
CA THR A 306 14.14 -14.29 19.09
C THR A 306 14.01 -13.40 17.85
N ILE A 307 14.57 -12.19 17.90
CA ILE A 307 14.47 -11.21 16.80
C ILE A 307 15.30 -11.70 15.60
N VAL A 308 14.65 -11.76 14.44
CA VAL A 308 15.23 -12.28 13.19
C VAL A 308 15.57 -11.14 12.23
N SER A 309 14.71 -10.14 12.16
CA SER A 309 14.97 -8.86 11.48
C SER A 309 14.05 -7.77 12.05
N TYR A 310 14.44 -6.52 11.89
CA TYR A 310 13.62 -5.36 12.24
C TYR A 310 13.83 -4.25 11.20
N HIS A 311 12.78 -3.46 10.97
CA HIS A 311 12.78 -2.41 9.95
C HIS A 311 11.98 -1.21 10.44
N ALA A 312 12.50 0.00 10.26
CA ALA A 312 11.76 1.22 10.54
C ALA A 312 10.58 1.35 9.54
N PRO A 313 9.34 1.57 10.00
CA PRO A 313 8.20 1.77 9.12
C PRO A 313 8.32 3.09 8.37
N GLN A 314 7.93 3.11 7.09
CA GLN A 314 7.84 4.36 6.34
C GLN A 314 6.64 5.19 6.79
N ALA A 315 6.75 6.53 6.73
CA ALA A 315 5.67 7.46 7.06
C ALA A 315 4.64 7.55 5.92
N LEU A 316 4.08 6.41 5.49
CA LEU A 316 2.99 6.34 4.52
C LEU A 316 1.64 6.31 5.24
N VAL A 317 0.67 7.09 4.76
CA VAL A 317 -0.72 7.01 5.24
C VAL A 317 -1.25 5.61 4.93
N VAL A 318 -1.71 4.91 5.97
CA VAL A 318 -2.27 3.57 5.87
C VAL A 318 -3.79 3.69 5.70
N TYR A 319 -4.30 3.01 4.68
CA TYR A 319 -5.72 3.03 4.28
C TYR A 319 -6.34 1.63 4.35
#